data_AF-A0AAV9FAM9-F1
#
_entry.id   AF-A0AAV9FAM9-F1
#
_cell.length_a   1.000
_cell.length_b   1.000
_cell.length_c   1.000
_cell.angle_alpha   90.00
_cell.angle_beta   90.00
_cell.angle_gamma   90.00
#
_symmetry.space_group_name_H-M   'P 1'
#
loop_
_entity.id
_entity.type
_entity.pdbx_description
1 polymer ?
#
loop_
_entity_poly.entity_id
_entity_poly.type
_entity_poly.pdbx_seq_one_letter_code
_entity_poly.pdbx_strand_id
1 'polypeptide(L)'
;MAGPLSANPEADILDAPPQMLGFQFDVVSPEFVSGRMRVTESCCQPFKVLHGGVSALIAESLASVGAYVACGFRRVAGIQLTINHLKAAVFGDEVIAEARPITAGKTIQVWEVQLWRVDPVSSKKGSLLASSRVSFVSNMPVPEHCKDAGESIRRHAKL
;
A
#
# COMPACT_ATOMS: atom_id res chain seq x y z
N MET A 1 -23.16 -8.01 16.21
CA MET A 1 -22.38 -9.17 15.71
C MET A 1 -22.12 -8.94 14.24
N ALA A 2 -21.03 -8.24 13.89
CA ALA A 2 -20.65 -8.09 12.49
C ALA A 2 -20.00 -9.41 12.05
N GLY A 3 -20.60 -10.09 11.07
CA GLY A 3 -20.01 -11.29 10.48
C GLY A 3 -18.62 -10.98 9.89
N PRO A 4 -17.77 -12.00 9.68
CA PRO A 4 -16.50 -11.79 9.00
C PRO A 4 -16.78 -11.18 7.63
N LEU A 5 -16.12 -10.07 7.32
CA LEU A 5 -16.02 -9.57 5.94
C LEU A 5 -15.43 -10.73 5.14
N SER A 6 -16.27 -11.42 4.37
CA SER A 6 -15.82 -12.51 3.51
C SER A 6 -14.83 -11.89 2.52
N ALA A 7 -13.55 -12.22 2.66
CA ALA A 7 -12.59 -11.93 1.61
C ALA A 7 -13.13 -12.55 0.33
N ASN A 8 -13.37 -11.72 -0.68
CA ASN A 8 -13.83 -12.18 -1.98
C ASN A 8 -12.74 -13.11 -2.55
N PRO A 9 -13.00 -14.42 -2.73
CA PRO A 9 -11.97 -15.37 -3.17
C PRO A 9 -11.47 -15.12 -4.61
N GLU A 10 -12.11 -14.21 -5.35
CA GLU A 10 -11.76 -13.79 -6.71
C GLU A 10 -11.00 -12.45 -6.77
N ALA A 11 -10.67 -11.84 -5.63
CA ALA A 11 -9.85 -10.63 -5.65
C ALA A 11 -8.41 -10.99 -6.06
N ASP A 12 -8.03 -10.57 -7.27
CA ASP A 12 -6.67 -10.77 -7.81
C ASP A 12 -5.63 -10.29 -6.78
N ILE A 13 -4.61 -11.11 -6.52
CA ILE A 13 -3.55 -10.78 -5.56
C ILE A 13 -2.52 -9.89 -6.28
N LEU A 14 -2.47 -8.62 -5.88
CA LEU A 14 -1.49 -7.63 -6.33
C LEU A 14 -0.21 -7.73 -5.50
N ASP A 15 -0.35 -7.84 -4.18
CA ASP A 15 0.74 -8.02 -3.24
C ASP A 15 0.27 -8.82 -2.02
N ALA A 16 0.82 -10.02 -1.85
CA ALA A 16 0.30 -11.00 -0.91
C ALA A 16 0.40 -10.57 0.57
N PRO A 17 1.54 -10.09 1.10
CA PRO A 17 1.67 -9.78 2.53
C PRO A 17 0.65 -8.76 3.08
N PRO A 18 0.42 -7.57 2.46
CA PRO A 18 -0.59 -6.66 2.96
C PRO A 18 -2.01 -7.21 2.77
N GLN A 19 -2.30 -7.92 1.67
CA GLN A 19 -3.62 -8.53 1.44
C GLN A 19 -3.95 -9.64 2.45
N MET A 20 -2.96 -10.43 2.88
CA MET A 20 -3.12 -11.40 3.96
C MET A 20 -3.48 -10.75 5.31
N LEU A 21 -3.11 -9.48 5.51
CA LEU A 21 -3.51 -8.68 6.66
C LEU A 21 -4.83 -7.92 6.46
N GLY A 22 -5.54 -8.20 5.36
CA GLY A 22 -6.84 -7.61 5.05
C GLY A 22 -6.78 -6.26 4.34
N PHE A 23 -5.61 -5.85 3.83
CA PHE A 23 -5.52 -4.66 2.98
C PHE A 23 -6.13 -4.92 1.60
N GLN A 24 -6.84 -3.93 1.06
CA GLN A 24 -7.49 -3.98 -0.25
C GLN A 24 -7.05 -2.78 -1.07
N PHE A 25 -6.52 -3.02 -2.28
CA PHE A 25 -6.23 -1.96 -3.24
C PHE A 25 -7.52 -1.42 -3.86
N ASP A 26 -7.60 -0.11 -4.01
CA ASP A 26 -8.75 0.61 -4.57
C ASP A 26 -8.44 1.24 -5.92
N VAL A 27 -7.34 2.00 -6.01
CA VAL A 27 -6.88 2.66 -7.24
C VAL A 27 -5.43 2.30 -7.47
N VAL A 28 -5.09 2.00 -8.72
CA VAL A 28 -3.72 1.75 -9.17
C VAL A 28 -3.51 2.54 -10.46
N SER A 29 -2.68 3.57 -10.44
CA SER A 29 -2.28 4.36 -11.60
C SER A 29 -0.81 4.82 -11.47
N PRO A 30 -0.20 5.36 -12.54
CA PRO A 30 1.15 5.91 -12.50
C PRO A 30 1.34 7.09 -11.51
N GLU A 31 0.28 7.83 -11.20
CA GLU A 31 0.31 9.05 -10.38
C GLU A 31 -0.33 8.87 -9.00
N PHE A 32 -1.04 7.76 -8.79
CA PHE A 32 -1.81 7.53 -7.58
C PHE A 32 -2.10 6.05 -7.35
N VAL A 33 -1.78 5.59 -6.14
CA VAL A 33 -2.21 4.27 -5.66
C VAL A 33 -2.92 4.46 -4.33
N SER A 34 -4.05 3.78 -4.13
CA SER A 34 -4.77 3.84 -2.87
C SER A 34 -5.32 2.49 -2.46
N GLY A 35 -5.66 2.37 -1.19
CA GLY A 35 -6.38 1.23 -0.66
C GLY A 35 -6.82 1.45 0.77
N ARG A 36 -7.46 0.44 1.34
CA ARG A 36 -8.00 0.48 2.70
C ARG A 36 -7.78 -0.83 3.43
N MET A 37 -7.79 -0.76 4.76
CA MET A 37 -7.86 -1.93 5.62
C MET A 37 -8.63 -1.62 6.90
N ARG A 38 -9.22 -2.67 7.47
CA ARG A 38 -9.70 -2.63 8.84
C ARG A 38 -8.61 -3.10 9.80
N VAL A 39 -8.45 -2.43 10.94
CA VAL A 39 -7.55 -2.89 12.00
C VAL A 39 -8.15 -4.12 12.68
N THR A 40 -7.55 -5.27 12.46
CA THR A 40 -7.92 -6.56 13.06
C THR A 40 -6.81 -7.09 13.96
N GLU A 41 -7.04 -8.24 14.61
CA GLU A 41 -6.06 -8.81 15.53
C GLU A 41 -4.73 -9.18 14.86
N SER A 42 -4.76 -9.62 13.59
CA SER A 42 -3.57 -10.03 12.85
C SER A 42 -2.63 -8.88 12.49
N CYS A 43 -3.11 -7.63 12.51
CA CYS A 43 -2.31 -6.44 12.23
C CYS A 43 -2.06 -5.55 13.46
N CYS A 44 -2.51 -5.96 14.64
CA CYS A 44 -2.26 -5.25 15.88
C CYS A 44 -0.92 -5.66 16.52
N GLN A 45 -0.28 -4.69 17.18
CA GLN A 45 0.70 -5.01 18.22
C GLN A 45 -0.02 -5.46 19.52
N PRO A 46 0.69 -6.01 20.53
CA PRO A 46 0.06 -6.56 21.74
C PRO A 46 -0.92 -5.63 22.48
N PHE A 47 -0.76 -4.31 22.32
CA PHE A 47 -1.62 -3.28 22.92
C PHE A 47 -2.87 -2.92 22.09
N LYS A 48 -3.30 -3.79 21.17
CA LYS A 48 -4.55 -3.64 20.38
C LYS A 48 -4.62 -2.33 19.57
N VAL A 49 -3.46 -1.86 19.10
CA VAL A 49 -3.32 -0.78 18.12
C VAL A 49 -2.57 -1.29 16.90
N LEU A 50 -2.79 -0.67 15.75
CA LEU A 50 -2.13 -1.02 14.48
C LEU A 50 -0.60 -1.06 14.69
N HIS A 51 0.01 -2.17 14.30
CA HIS A 51 1.46 -2.34 14.41
C HIS A 51 2.17 -1.42 13.41
N GLY A 52 3.15 -0.63 13.88
CA GLY A 52 3.84 0.35 13.03
C GLY A 52 4.54 -0.28 11.81
N GLY A 53 5.03 -1.50 11.94
CA GLY A 53 5.57 -2.29 10.83
C GLY A 53 4.54 -2.68 9.76
N VAL A 54 3.26 -2.81 10.11
CA VAL A 54 2.20 -3.02 9.11
C VAL A 54 1.96 -1.75 8.31
N SER A 55 2.00 -0.58 8.97
CA SER A 55 1.96 0.70 8.26
C SER A 55 3.14 0.87 7.30
N ALA A 56 4.34 0.44 7.69
CA ALA A 56 5.52 0.45 6.83
C ALA A 56 5.38 -0.52 5.65
N LEU A 57 4.86 -1.73 5.88
CA LEU A 57 4.58 -2.72 4.83
C LEU A 57 3.61 -2.17 3.77
N ILE A 58 2.52 -1.55 4.22
CA ILE A 58 1.53 -0.93 3.32
C ILE A 58 2.18 0.21 2.53
N ALA A 59 3.01 1.04 3.18
CA ALA A 59 3.70 2.12 2.52
C ALA A 59 4.66 1.62 1.41
N GLU A 60 5.49 0.62 1.72
CA GLU A 60 6.38 -0.01 0.74
C GLU A 60 5.58 -0.59 -0.44
N SER A 61 4.51 -1.34 -0.13
CA SER A 61 3.68 -2.02 -1.12
C SER A 61 3.02 -1.04 -2.11
N LEU A 62 2.30 -0.03 -1.61
CA LEU A 62 1.61 0.94 -2.47
C LEU A 62 2.60 1.71 -3.34
N ALA A 63 3.71 2.15 -2.75
CA ALA A 63 4.72 2.90 -3.47
C ALA A 63 5.42 2.03 -4.53
N SER A 64 5.70 0.76 -4.23
CA SER A 64 6.31 -0.18 -5.19
C SER A 64 5.38 -0.48 -6.36
N VAL A 65 4.10 -0.72 -6.08
CA VAL A 65 3.07 -0.89 -7.11
C VAL A 65 3.00 0.35 -8.01
N GLY A 66 2.93 1.53 -7.43
CA GLY A 66 2.91 2.79 -8.18
C GLY A 66 4.16 2.99 -9.03
N ALA A 67 5.34 2.76 -8.45
CA ALA A 67 6.61 2.89 -9.15
C ALA A 67 6.76 1.91 -10.32
N TYR A 68 6.28 0.66 -10.16
CA TYR A 68 6.23 -0.34 -11.22
C TYR A 68 5.36 0.14 -12.38
N VAL A 69 4.16 0.66 -12.11
CA VAL A 69 3.27 1.19 -13.15
C VAL A 69 3.89 2.43 -13.83
N ALA A 70 4.41 3.38 -13.05
CA ALA A 70 4.97 4.63 -13.54
C ALA A 70 6.19 4.48 -14.45
N CYS A 71 6.96 3.41 -14.29
CA CYS A 71 8.12 3.14 -15.17
C CYS A 71 7.79 2.27 -16.40
N GLY A 72 6.50 2.05 -16.69
CA GLY A 72 6.04 1.22 -17.81
C GLY A 72 6.17 -0.26 -17.53
N PHE A 73 5.86 -0.68 -16.29
CA PHE A 73 5.90 -2.07 -15.84
C PHE A 73 7.28 -2.73 -15.96
N ARG A 74 8.33 -1.94 -15.74
CA ARG A 74 9.70 -2.45 -15.59
C ARG A 74 10.02 -2.69 -14.12
N ARG A 75 10.98 -3.57 -13.84
CA ARG A 75 11.33 -3.92 -12.47
C ARG A 75 11.81 -2.69 -11.70
N VAL A 76 11.29 -2.55 -10.49
CA VAL A 76 11.73 -1.59 -9.46
C VAL A 76 12.23 -2.35 -8.24
N ALA A 77 13.05 -1.71 -7.41
CA ALA A 77 13.45 -2.21 -6.11
C ALA A 77 13.51 -1.07 -5.11
N GLY A 78 12.84 -1.25 -3.96
CA GLY A 78 12.92 -0.33 -2.83
C GLY A 78 14.34 -0.32 -2.27
N ILE A 79 14.91 0.87 -2.11
CA ILE A 79 16.27 1.07 -1.58
C ILE A 79 16.27 1.80 -0.25
N GLN A 80 15.20 2.52 0.07
CA GLN A 80 15.08 3.29 1.30
C GLN A 80 13.61 3.57 1.60
N LEU A 81 13.19 3.28 2.83
CA LEU A 81 11.89 3.67 3.37
C LEU A 81 12.10 4.44 4.68
N THR A 82 11.43 5.58 4.84
CA THR A 82 11.31 6.30 6.11
C THR A 82 9.84 6.52 6.39
N ILE A 83 9.40 6.21 7.61
CA ILE A 83 8.02 6.41 8.05
C ILE A 83 8.00 7.04 9.43
N ASN A 84 7.09 7.99 9.63
CA ASN A 84 6.78 8.59 10.92
C ASN A 84 5.36 8.20 11.34
N HIS A 85 5.21 7.62 12.54
CA HIS A 85 3.92 7.31 13.13
C HIS A 85 3.48 8.47 14.03
N LEU A 86 2.43 9.17 13.62
CA LEU A 86 1.95 10.41 14.23
C LEU A 86 0.83 10.14 15.24
N LYS A 87 -0.05 9.18 14.94
CA LYS A 87 -1.21 8.81 15.77
C LYS A 87 -1.46 7.30 15.68
N ALA A 88 -1.96 6.72 16.76
CA ALA A 88 -2.36 5.31 16.80
C ALA A 88 -3.75 5.11 16.19
N ALA A 89 -3.94 4.03 15.43
CA ALA A 89 -5.26 3.48 15.10
C ALA A 89 -5.53 2.26 15.99
N VAL A 90 -6.73 2.17 16.56
CA VAL A 90 -7.09 1.11 17.51
C VAL A 90 -7.78 -0.05 16.79
N PHE A 91 -7.86 -1.20 17.45
CA PHE A 91 -8.64 -2.34 16.96
C PHE A 91 -10.04 -1.92 16.50
N GLY A 92 -10.42 -2.30 15.29
CA GLY A 92 -11.70 -1.99 14.67
C GLY A 92 -11.74 -0.71 13.85
N ASP A 93 -10.76 0.19 13.98
CA ASP A 93 -10.63 1.39 13.14
C ASP A 93 -10.49 1.01 11.66
N GLU A 94 -11.05 1.83 10.77
CA GLU A 94 -10.80 1.77 9.33
C GLU A 94 -9.64 2.70 8.97
N VAL A 95 -8.74 2.22 8.11
CA VAL A 95 -7.54 2.94 7.65
C VAL A 95 -7.56 3.03 6.13
N ILE A 96 -7.31 4.23 5.61
CA ILE A 96 -7.08 4.48 4.18
C ILE A 96 -5.60 4.82 3.99
N ALA A 97 -4.98 4.28 2.95
CA ALA A 97 -3.62 4.60 2.55
C ALA A 97 -3.60 5.13 1.11
N GLU A 98 -2.76 6.13 0.86
CA GLU A 98 -2.57 6.69 -0.48
C GLU A 98 -1.10 6.98 -0.75
N ALA A 99 -0.65 6.63 -1.94
CA ALA A 99 0.69 6.89 -2.45
C ALA A 99 0.64 7.79 -3.67
N ARG A 100 1.56 8.76 -3.73
CA ARG A 100 1.76 9.67 -4.87
C ARG A 100 3.25 9.83 -5.17
N PRO A 101 3.67 9.93 -6.44
CA PRO A 101 5.06 10.19 -6.75
C PRO A 101 5.42 11.63 -6.35
N ILE A 102 6.51 11.79 -5.59
CA ILE A 102 7.19 13.09 -5.43
C ILE A 102 8.04 13.36 -6.68
N THR A 103 8.74 12.34 -7.16
CA THR A 103 9.47 12.35 -8.44
C THR A 103 9.47 10.97 -9.05
N ALA A 104 9.22 10.88 -10.35
CA ALA A 104 9.19 9.65 -11.12
C ALA A 104 10.28 9.67 -12.21
N GLY A 105 11.55 9.70 -11.77
CA GLY A 105 12.69 9.73 -12.67
C GLY A 105 12.99 8.37 -13.33
N LYS A 106 13.83 8.39 -14.39
CA LYS A 106 14.19 7.17 -15.13
C LYS A 106 14.94 6.15 -14.26
N THR A 107 15.82 6.60 -13.37
CA THR A 107 16.62 5.70 -12.51
C THR A 107 16.09 5.65 -11.09
N ILE A 108 15.70 6.80 -10.54
CA ILE A 108 15.21 6.93 -9.17
C ILE A 108 13.78 7.45 -9.19
N GLN A 109 12.92 6.80 -8.41
CA GLN A 109 11.61 7.33 -8.06
C GLN A 109 11.53 7.53 -6.55
N VAL A 110 10.81 8.57 -6.12
CA VAL A 110 10.50 8.80 -4.72
C VAL A 110 9.01 9.02 -4.61
N TRP A 111 8.38 8.27 -3.71
CA TRP A 111 6.93 8.28 -3.49
C TRP A 111 6.62 8.68 -2.05
N GLU A 112 5.63 9.53 -1.87
CA GLU A 112 5.04 9.80 -0.57
C GLU A 112 3.89 8.83 -0.35
N VAL A 113 3.79 8.24 0.85
CA VAL A 113 2.62 7.46 1.26
C VAL A 113 2.09 7.98 2.58
N GLN A 114 0.80 8.23 2.65
CA GLN A 114 0.14 8.70 3.85
C GLN A 114 -0.97 7.73 4.23
N LEU A 115 -1.12 7.49 5.54
CA LEU A 115 -2.17 6.65 6.10
C LEU A 115 -3.06 7.51 7.00
N TRP A 116 -4.37 7.39 6.84
CA TRP A 116 -5.36 8.10 7.63
C TRP A 116 -6.33 7.13 8.26
N ARG A 117 -6.79 7.47 9.46
CA ARG A 117 -7.99 6.87 10.03
C ARG A 117 -9.20 7.44 9.34
N VAL A 118 -10.16 6.60 9.02
CA VAL A 118 -11.49 7.06 8.56
C VAL A 118 -12.25 7.62 9.75
N ASP A 119 -12.89 8.76 9.55
CA ASP A 119 -13.83 9.32 10.50
C ASP A 119 -15.14 8.50 10.48
N PRO A 120 -15.58 7.94 11.62
CA PRO A 120 -16.69 7.00 11.65
C PRO A 120 -18.05 7.63 11.33
N VAL A 121 -18.17 8.96 11.37
CA VAL A 121 -19.43 9.68 11.12
C VAL A 121 -19.52 10.07 9.65
N SER A 122 -18.47 10.68 9.13
CA SER A 122 -18.43 11.20 7.75
C SER A 122 -17.99 10.17 6.73
N SER A 123 -17.41 9.04 7.16
CA SER A 123 -16.78 8.03 6.29
C SER A 123 -15.69 8.61 5.37
N LYS A 124 -15.11 9.76 5.75
CA LYS A 124 -14.02 10.43 5.03
C LYS A 124 -12.71 10.27 5.79
N LYS A 125 -11.59 10.66 5.17
CA LYS A 125 -10.31 10.77 5.86
C LYS A 125 -10.43 11.72 7.05
N GLY A 126 -10.11 11.20 8.23
CA GLY A 126 -10.01 11.96 9.46
C GLY A 126 -8.55 12.23 9.81
N SER A 127 -8.08 11.62 10.89
CA SER A 127 -6.73 11.86 11.42
C SER A 127 -5.65 11.17 10.58
N LEU A 128 -4.62 11.93 10.19
CA LEU A 128 -3.37 11.37 9.67
C LEU A 128 -2.68 10.52 10.75
N LEU A 129 -2.41 9.26 10.43
CA LEU A 129 -1.81 8.26 11.31
C LEU A 129 -0.31 8.13 11.08
N ALA A 130 0.11 8.08 9.81
CA ALA A 130 1.51 7.96 9.43
C ALA A 130 1.77 8.63 8.08
N SER A 131 3.01 9.09 7.89
CA SER A 131 3.52 9.58 6.60
C SER A 131 4.88 8.95 6.33
N SER A 132 5.08 8.50 5.09
CA SER A 132 6.23 7.75 4.63
C SER A 132 6.79 8.33 3.34
N ARG A 133 8.10 8.17 3.14
CA ARG A 133 8.75 8.31 1.85
C ARG A 133 9.46 7.02 1.49
N VAL A 134 9.27 6.58 0.26
CA VAL A 134 9.88 5.36 -0.28
C VAL A 134 10.62 5.68 -1.56
N SER A 135 11.90 5.29 -1.61
CA SER A 135 12.78 5.51 -2.76
C SER A 135 13.05 4.19 -3.47
N PHE A 136 13.00 4.23 -4.80
CA PHE A 136 13.18 3.06 -5.66
C PHE A 136 14.29 3.29 -6.69
N VAL A 137 15.05 2.24 -6.98
CA VAL A 137 15.75 2.12 -8.27
C VAL A 137 14.80 1.51 -9.28
N SER A 138 14.72 2.11 -10.47
CA SER A 138 13.78 1.74 -11.54
C SER A 138 14.49 1.24 -12.79
N ASN A 139 13.70 0.65 -13.70
CA ASN A 139 14.16 0.16 -15.01
C ASN A 139 15.24 -0.92 -14.91
N MET A 140 15.18 -1.72 -13.84
CA MET A 140 16.06 -2.87 -13.69
C MET A 140 15.68 -3.97 -14.69
N PRO A 141 16.65 -4.80 -15.12
CA PRO A 141 16.33 -5.97 -15.93
C PRO A 141 15.42 -6.94 -15.15
N VAL A 142 14.43 -7.52 -15.84
CA VAL A 142 13.56 -8.55 -15.28
C VAL A 142 14.20 -9.91 -15.53
N PRO A 143 14.51 -10.70 -14.47
CA PRO A 143 14.98 -12.07 -14.65
C PRO A 143 13.96 -12.94 -15.40
N GLU A 144 14.43 -13.90 -16.18
CA GLU A 144 13.57 -14.74 -17.03
C GLU A 144 12.46 -15.46 -16.25
N HIS A 145 12.78 -16.01 -15.08
CA HIS A 145 11.85 -16.70 -14.20
C HIS A 145 10.85 -15.77 -13.49
N CYS A 146 10.94 -14.45 -13.70
CA CYS A 146 10.07 -13.42 -13.12
C CYS A 146 9.33 -12.61 -14.19
N LYS A 147 9.24 -13.08 -15.44
CA LYS A 147 8.57 -12.33 -16.52
C LYS A 147 7.09 -12.06 -16.26
N ASP A 148 6.42 -12.99 -15.61
CA ASP A 148 5.00 -12.87 -15.29
C ASP A 148 4.79 -12.10 -13.97
N ALA A 149 5.87 -11.63 -13.33
CA ALA A 149 5.79 -10.83 -12.12
C ALA A 149 5.09 -9.49 -12.41
N GLY A 150 3.98 -9.27 -11.71
CA GLY A 150 3.17 -8.06 -11.84
C GLY A 150 2.10 -8.11 -12.93
N GLU A 151 1.79 -9.28 -13.50
CA GLU A 151 0.62 -9.44 -14.39
C GLU A 151 -0.68 -8.99 -13.72
N SER A 152 -0.92 -9.37 -12.46
CA SER A 152 -2.09 -8.94 -11.70
C SER A 152 -2.14 -7.41 -11.60
N ILE A 153 -1.01 -6.77 -11.28
CA ILE A 153 -0.89 -5.31 -11.23
C ILE A 153 -1.22 -4.68 -12.60
N ARG A 154 -0.72 -5.25 -13.71
CA ARG A 154 -1.04 -4.76 -15.07
C ARG A 154 -2.53 -4.80 -15.38
N ARG A 155 -3.24 -5.86 -14.97
CA ARG A 155 -4.69 -5.98 -15.16
C ARG A 155 -5.49 -4.93 -14.38
N HIS A 156 -4.96 -4.46 -13.25
CA HIS A 156 -5.63 -3.50 -12.36
C HIS A 156 -5.25 -2.03 -12.62
N ALA A 157 -4.10 -1.81 -13.27
CA ALA A 157 -3.59 -0.48 -13.55
C ALA A 157 -4.52 0.27 -14.50
N LYS A 158 -4.92 1.47 -14.10
CA LYS A 158 -5.58 2.46 -14.95
C LYS A 158 -4.49 3.36 -15.51
N LEU A 159 -4.29 3.28 -16.83
CA LEU A 159 -3.38 4.14 -17.58
C LEU A 159 -4.11 5.37 -18.12
#